data_AF-A0A1G8WDS7-F1
#
_entry.id   AF-A0A1G8WDS7-F1
#
_cell.length_a   1.000
_cell.length_b   1.000
_cell.length_c   1.000
_cell.angle_alpha   90.00
_cell.angle_beta   90.00
_cell.angle_gamma   90.00
#
_symmetry.space_group_name_H-M   'P 1'
#
loop_
_entity.id
_entity.type
_entity.pdbx_description
1 polymer ?
#
loop_
_entity_poly.entity_id
_entity_poly.type
_entity_poly.pdbx_seq_one_letter_code
_entity_poly.pdbx_strand_id
1 'polypeptide(L)'
;MTMTLSDEIKRLRRRQERMAGRDLSPLLEAYRKSLKIIQAEITNIVENNTDDEGKLSFTKQERFNTLRQMEKQIAEQAEKLGRIEVEESTDILKKRYEDMYYRTAYTLDRGMEQIVSFSLLRPEMIEAAVYTPIAGEMFSDRVWKNKDKMTARLRDILERNMLTGKDPTKLARELKKEFGTSAFESTRLVQNEVARVTRQAADRIYEQSDVVEELMFDATLDNKTSEICQGLDGNRYPVGGDKPEIPDDTHVSCRSDYIPVVAGWEPSRKYDNEAKKEIDYTSVRTWRESRGLAS
;
A
#
# COMPACT_ATOMS: atom_id res chain seq x y z
N MET A 1 15.24 18.51 27.29
CA MET A 1 14.91 17.17 27.82
C MET A 1 15.35 16.15 26.80
N THR A 2 16.25 15.25 27.17
CA THR A 2 16.56 14.03 26.42
C THR A 2 15.27 13.22 26.28
N MET A 3 14.97 12.72 25.09
CA MET A 3 13.76 11.94 24.84
C MET A 3 13.94 10.54 25.42
N THR A 4 12.89 10.01 26.06
CA THR A 4 12.93 8.66 26.61
C THR A 4 12.80 7.63 25.48
N LEU A 5 13.27 6.39 25.70
CA LEU A 5 13.02 5.25 24.79
C LEU A 5 11.55 5.15 24.39
N SER A 6 10.66 5.36 25.37
CA SER A 6 9.22 5.33 25.18
C SER A 6 8.77 6.35 24.13
N ASP A 7 9.35 7.55 24.12
CA ASP A 7 8.97 8.60 23.18
C ASP A 7 9.49 8.33 21.77
N GLU A 8 10.68 7.73 21.65
CA GLU A 8 11.26 7.36 20.35
C GLU A 8 10.54 6.16 19.71
N ILE A 9 10.22 5.10 20.48
CA ILE A 9 9.41 3.97 20.01
C ILE A 9 8.04 4.45 19.53
N LYS A 10 7.38 5.35 20.30
CA LYS A 10 6.09 5.92 19.90
C LYS A 10 6.18 6.74 18.62
N ARG A 11 7.25 7.51 18.44
CA ARG A 11 7.46 8.29 17.21
C ARG A 11 7.65 7.39 16.01
N LEU A 12 8.43 6.31 16.16
CA LEU A 12 8.61 5.29 15.13
C LEU A 12 7.26 4.67 14.75
N ARG A 13 6.49 4.22 15.75
CA ARG A 13 5.16 3.64 15.58
C ARG A 13 4.19 4.58 14.86
N ARG A 14 4.04 5.82 15.34
CA ARG A 14 3.16 6.84 14.71
C ARG A 14 3.59 7.17 13.29
N ARG A 15 4.90 7.15 13.01
CA ARG A 15 5.40 7.37 11.66
C ARG A 15 4.94 6.23 10.78
N GLN A 16 5.11 4.97 11.21
CA GLN A 16 4.64 3.79 10.50
C GLN A 16 3.15 3.86 10.16
N GLU A 17 2.30 4.25 11.12
CA GLU A 17 0.85 4.40 10.88
C GLU A 17 0.50 5.48 9.84
N ARG A 18 1.32 6.53 9.76
CA ARG A 18 1.14 7.64 8.79
C ARG A 18 1.81 7.37 7.45
N MET A 19 2.55 6.27 7.31
CA MET A 19 3.16 5.88 6.05
C MET A 19 2.08 5.36 5.11
N ALA A 20 1.48 6.26 4.35
CA ALA A 20 1.17 6.09 2.93
C ALA A 20 0.34 7.26 2.41
N GLY A 21 0.76 7.82 1.27
CA GLY A 21 -0.08 8.74 0.50
C GLY A 21 0.70 9.74 -0.36
N ARG A 22 1.82 10.29 0.15
CA ARG A 22 2.60 11.30 -0.59
C ARG A 22 3.48 10.69 -1.67
N ASP A 23 4.17 9.59 -1.37
CA ASP A 23 5.12 8.97 -2.32
C ASP A 23 4.42 8.39 -3.56
N LEU A 24 3.12 8.09 -3.48
CA LEU A 24 2.33 7.56 -4.60
C LEU A 24 1.83 8.64 -5.57
N SER A 25 2.13 9.92 -5.31
CA SER A 25 1.66 11.02 -6.15
C SER A 25 2.07 10.87 -7.63
N PRO A 26 3.31 10.50 -7.98
CA PRO A 26 3.72 10.31 -9.38
C PRO A 26 2.91 9.22 -10.08
N LEU A 27 2.71 8.08 -9.41
CA LEU A 27 1.90 6.98 -9.93
C LEU A 27 0.44 7.39 -10.17
N LEU A 28 -0.18 8.04 -9.17
CA LEU A 28 -1.56 8.51 -9.30
C LEU A 28 -1.71 9.58 -10.38
N GLU A 29 -0.69 10.41 -10.58
CA GLU A 29 -0.67 11.37 -11.68
C GLU A 29 -0.54 10.67 -13.04
N ALA A 30 0.27 9.62 -13.14
CA ALA A 30 0.38 8.81 -14.35
C ALA A 30 -0.98 8.21 -14.74
N TYR A 31 -1.72 7.63 -13.77
CA TYR A 31 -3.08 7.14 -14.00
C TYR A 31 -4.03 8.24 -14.50
N ARG A 32 -3.98 9.44 -13.92
CA ARG A 32 -4.79 10.58 -14.38
C ARG A 32 -4.42 11.01 -15.80
N LYS A 33 -3.14 11.02 -16.15
CA LYS A 33 -2.65 11.34 -17.50
C LYS A 33 -3.12 10.30 -18.52
N SER A 34 -2.97 9.01 -18.22
CA SER A 34 -3.44 7.94 -19.11
C SER A 34 -4.96 7.96 -19.30
N LEU A 35 -5.73 8.22 -18.23
CA LEU A 35 -7.18 8.40 -18.37
C LEU A 35 -7.52 9.58 -19.30
N LYS A 36 -6.83 10.72 -19.17
CA LYS A 36 -7.06 11.87 -20.05
C LYS A 36 -6.78 11.55 -21.53
N ILE A 37 -5.73 10.76 -21.81
CA ILE A 37 -5.40 10.31 -23.17
C ILE A 37 -6.55 9.47 -23.73
N ILE A 38 -7.03 8.48 -22.96
CA ILE A 38 -8.15 7.64 -23.38
C ILE A 38 -9.45 8.44 -23.55
N GLN A 39 -9.69 9.43 -22.68
CA GLN A 39 -10.86 10.30 -22.81
C GLN A 39 -10.81 11.17 -24.05
N ALA A 40 -9.65 11.74 -24.38
CA ALA A 40 -9.47 12.52 -25.61
C ALA A 40 -9.71 11.65 -26.85
N GLU A 41 -9.25 10.40 -26.83
CA GLU A 41 -9.48 9.45 -27.92
C GLU A 41 -10.99 9.16 -28.11
N ILE A 42 -11.72 8.97 -27.02
CA ILE A 42 -13.19 8.79 -27.10
C ILE A 42 -13.86 10.03 -27.65
N THR A 43 -13.46 11.22 -27.21
CA THR A 43 -14.00 12.48 -27.74
C THR A 43 -13.78 12.55 -29.26
N ASN A 44 -12.58 12.26 -29.75
CA ASN A 44 -12.29 12.21 -31.18
C ASN A 44 -13.17 11.18 -31.91
N ILE A 45 -13.38 9.99 -31.33
CA ILE A 45 -14.25 8.96 -31.91
C ILE A 45 -15.68 9.47 -32.01
N VAL A 46 -16.19 10.12 -30.97
CA VAL A 46 -17.55 10.65 -30.93
C VAL A 46 -17.72 11.73 -31.98
N GLU A 47 -16.82 12.72 -32.03
CA GLU A 47 -16.89 13.84 -32.97
C GLU A 47 -16.88 13.39 -34.44
N ASN A 48 -16.16 12.31 -34.75
CA ASN A 48 -16.03 11.80 -36.12
C ASN A 48 -17.07 10.74 -36.50
N ASN A 49 -17.90 10.28 -35.56
CA ASN A 49 -18.84 9.17 -35.77
C ASN A 49 -20.22 9.44 -35.14
N THR A 50 -20.60 10.70 -34.99
CA THR A 50 -21.97 11.10 -34.63
C THR A 50 -22.77 11.49 -35.87
N ASP A 51 -24.01 11.03 -35.93
CA ASP A 51 -24.99 11.49 -36.92
C ASP A 51 -25.52 12.89 -36.58
N ASP A 52 -26.38 13.43 -37.45
CA ASP A 52 -26.98 14.77 -37.31
C ASP A 52 -27.86 14.91 -36.04
N GLU A 53 -28.22 13.80 -35.38
CA GLU A 53 -28.95 13.75 -34.10
C GLU A 53 -28.02 13.60 -32.89
N GLY A 54 -26.70 13.56 -33.09
CA GLY A 54 -25.70 13.39 -32.04
C GLY A 54 -25.59 11.96 -31.51
N LYS A 55 -26.11 10.96 -32.23
CA LYS A 55 -25.99 9.55 -31.86
C LYS A 55 -24.78 8.93 -32.57
N LEU A 56 -24.09 8.04 -31.87
CA LEU A 56 -23.01 7.27 -32.45
C LEU A 56 -23.55 6.38 -33.59
N SER A 57 -23.05 6.62 -34.79
CA SER A 57 -23.37 5.87 -36.00
C SER A 57 -22.08 5.34 -36.62
N PHE A 58 -21.97 4.02 -36.71
CA PHE A 58 -20.81 3.34 -37.27
C PHE A 58 -21.24 2.34 -38.32
N THR A 59 -20.55 2.31 -39.45
CA THR A 59 -20.49 1.11 -40.29
C THR A 59 -19.79 -0.02 -39.54
N LYS A 60 -19.97 -1.27 -40.00
CA LYS A 60 -19.26 -2.43 -39.42
C LYS A 60 -17.74 -2.25 -39.46
N GLN A 61 -17.21 -1.63 -40.53
CA GLN A 61 -15.78 -1.42 -40.71
C GLN A 61 -15.24 -0.32 -39.79
N GLU A 62 -15.95 0.80 -39.65
CA GLU A 62 -15.56 1.88 -38.73
C GLU A 62 -15.58 1.39 -37.28
N ARG A 63 -16.60 0.62 -36.90
CA ARG A 63 -16.69 0.02 -35.56
C ARG A 63 -15.48 -0.87 -35.26
N PHE A 64 -15.11 -1.73 -36.21
CA PHE A 64 -13.96 -2.62 -36.06
C PHE A 64 -12.64 -1.84 -35.93
N ASN A 65 -12.44 -0.84 -36.79
CA ASN A 65 -11.24 0.00 -36.75
C ASN A 65 -11.13 0.79 -35.44
N THR A 66 -12.26 1.35 -34.97
CA THR A 66 -12.35 2.10 -33.72
C THR A 66 -12.02 1.22 -32.51
N LEU A 67 -12.59 0.01 -32.45
CA LEU A 67 -12.28 -0.95 -31.39
C LEU A 67 -10.78 -1.28 -31.36
N ARG A 68 -10.19 -1.63 -32.50
CA ARG A 68 -8.76 -1.92 -32.58
C ARG A 68 -7.88 -0.75 -32.15
N GLN A 69 -8.23 0.47 -32.56
CA GLN A 69 -7.49 1.67 -32.18
C GLN A 69 -7.55 1.92 -30.68
N MET A 70 -8.74 1.81 -30.08
CA MET A 70 -8.92 1.95 -28.64
C MET A 70 -8.19 0.85 -27.86
N GLU A 71 -8.27 -0.40 -28.31
CA GLU A 71 -7.55 -1.52 -27.70
C GLU A 71 -6.05 -1.31 -27.71
N LYS A 72 -5.51 -0.81 -28.82
CA LYS A 72 -4.10 -0.46 -28.96
C LYS A 72 -3.72 0.67 -27.98
N GLN A 73 -4.49 1.75 -27.95
CA GLN A 73 -4.24 2.87 -27.03
C GLN A 73 -4.27 2.41 -25.56
N ILE A 74 -5.21 1.55 -25.20
CA ILE A 74 -5.31 1.02 -23.84
C ILE A 74 -4.12 0.13 -23.50
N ALA A 75 -3.69 -0.74 -24.41
CA ALA A 75 -2.50 -1.55 -24.21
C ALA A 75 -1.24 -0.68 -24.02
N GLU A 76 -1.05 0.36 -24.85
CA GLU A 76 0.06 1.31 -24.74
C GLU A 76 0.04 2.04 -23.38
N GLN A 77 -1.13 2.50 -22.94
CA GLN A 77 -1.27 3.14 -21.63
C GLN A 77 -1.02 2.16 -20.47
N ALA A 78 -1.52 0.93 -20.57
CA ALA A 78 -1.30 -0.10 -19.56
C ALA A 78 0.19 -0.47 -19.43
N GLU A 79 0.89 -0.62 -20.56
CA GLU A 79 2.34 -0.88 -20.58
C GLU A 79 3.12 0.26 -19.93
N LYS A 80 2.81 1.51 -20.29
CA LYS A 80 3.43 2.69 -19.71
C LYS A 80 3.19 2.77 -18.20
N LEU A 81 1.96 2.56 -17.75
CA LEU A 81 1.61 2.56 -16.33
C LEU A 81 2.33 1.43 -15.58
N GLY A 82 2.44 0.24 -16.18
CA GLY A 82 3.17 -0.89 -15.59
C GLY A 82 4.64 -0.56 -15.35
N ARG A 83 5.33 0.02 -16.34
CA ARG A 83 6.74 0.44 -16.21
C ARG A 83 6.93 1.48 -15.10
N ILE A 84 6.12 2.55 -15.12
CA ILE A 84 6.16 3.61 -14.11
C ILE A 84 5.91 3.03 -12.72
N GLU A 85 4.92 2.16 -12.57
CA GLU A 85 4.59 1.57 -11.28
C GLU A 85 5.72 0.68 -10.76
N VAL A 86 6.36 -0.14 -11.60
CA VAL A 86 7.50 -0.95 -11.17
C VAL A 86 8.66 -0.06 -10.72
N GLU A 87 9.00 0.96 -11.49
CA GLU A 87 10.09 1.90 -11.17
C GLU A 87 9.82 2.66 -9.86
N GLU A 88 8.70 3.38 -9.79
CA GLU A 88 8.33 4.17 -8.61
C GLU A 88 8.17 3.29 -7.36
N SER A 89 7.57 2.11 -7.49
CA SER A 89 7.44 1.19 -6.35
C SER A 89 8.81 0.71 -5.88
N THR A 90 9.72 0.36 -6.80
CA THR A 90 11.08 -0.05 -6.43
C THR A 90 11.77 1.03 -5.60
N ASP A 91 11.75 2.27 -6.07
CA ASP A 91 12.39 3.40 -5.39
C ASP A 91 11.77 3.67 -4.01
N ILE A 92 10.44 3.63 -3.92
CA ILE A 92 9.73 3.77 -2.66
C ILE A 92 10.14 2.67 -1.69
N LEU A 93 10.15 1.40 -2.13
CA LEU A 93 10.48 0.27 -1.27
C LEU A 93 11.92 0.36 -0.75
N LYS A 94 12.89 0.64 -1.62
CA LYS A 94 14.30 0.81 -1.24
C LYS A 94 14.48 1.93 -0.20
N LYS A 95 13.93 3.10 -0.50
CA LYS A 95 13.99 4.28 0.39
C LYS A 95 13.32 4.02 1.74
N ARG A 96 12.19 3.31 1.75
CA ARG A 96 11.43 3.03 2.97
C ARG A 96 12.12 1.97 3.83
N TYR A 97 12.71 0.96 3.22
CA TYR A 97 13.57 0.00 3.92
C TYR A 97 14.73 0.72 4.62
N GLU A 98 15.48 1.56 3.89
CA GLU A 98 16.61 2.32 4.43
C GLU A 98 16.19 3.26 5.57
N ASP A 99 15.14 4.07 5.37
CA ASP A 99 14.64 5.00 6.40
C ASP A 99 14.20 4.25 7.66
N MET A 100 13.58 3.07 7.51
CA MET A 100 13.16 2.26 8.65
C MET A 100 14.33 1.61 9.38
N TYR A 101 15.29 1.06 8.64
CA TYR A 101 16.48 0.42 9.20
C TYR A 101 17.23 1.37 10.14
N TYR A 102 17.61 2.54 9.63
CA TYR A 102 18.38 3.49 10.41
C TYR A 102 17.59 4.16 11.53
N ARG A 103 16.27 4.36 11.35
CA ARG A 103 15.45 4.91 12.43
C ARG A 103 15.26 3.95 13.57
N THR A 104 15.01 2.68 13.26
CA THR A 104 14.88 1.65 14.29
C THR A 104 16.18 1.55 15.09
N ALA A 105 17.33 1.52 14.39
CA ALA A 105 18.64 1.53 15.01
C ALA A 105 18.85 2.76 15.92
N TYR A 106 18.58 3.96 15.40
CA TYR A 106 18.68 5.21 16.16
C TYR A 106 17.74 5.25 17.37
N THR A 107 16.51 4.74 17.24
CA THR A 107 15.53 4.68 18.32
C THR A 107 16.02 3.79 19.47
N LEU A 108 16.62 2.63 19.16
CA LEU A 108 17.20 1.77 20.18
C LEU A 108 18.45 2.38 20.81
N ASP A 109 19.40 2.85 19.99
CA ASP A 109 20.68 3.44 20.45
C ASP A 109 20.47 4.63 21.39
N ARG A 110 19.46 5.47 21.11
CA ARG A 110 19.15 6.65 21.94
C ARG A 110 18.32 6.36 23.17
N GLY A 111 17.54 5.29 23.13
CA GLY A 111 16.63 4.93 24.20
C GLY A 111 17.24 3.98 25.22
N MET A 112 18.28 3.24 24.85
CA MET A 112 18.98 2.31 25.73
C MET A 112 20.22 2.95 26.34
N GLU A 113 20.53 2.59 27.60
CA GLU A 113 21.81 2.95 28.23
C GLU A 113 22.96 2.04 27.75
N GLN A 114 22.63 0.84 27.27
CA GLN A 114 23.57 -0.12 26.71
C GLN A 114 23.94 0.24 25.27
N ILE A 115 25.18 -0.03 24.86
CA ILE A 115 25.64 0.17 23.48
C ILE A 115 24.89 -0.81 22.59
N VAL A 116 24.06 -0.29 21.68
CA VAL A 116 23.37 -1.09 20.68
C VAL A 116 24.27 -1.25 19.47
N SER A 117 24.62 -2.49 19.13
CA SER A 117 25.36 -2.78 17.90
C SER A 117 24.39 -3.09 16.77
N PHE A 118 24.65 -2.57 15.58
CA PHE A 118 23.94 -2.93 14.36
C PHE A 118 24.90 -2.85 13.18
N SER A 119 24.68 -3.73 12.19
CA SER A 119 25.49 -3.75 10.98
C SER A 119 25.17 -2.53 10.10
N LEU A 120 26.18 -2.03 9.38
CA LEU A 120 25.93 -1.04 8.33
C LEU A 120 25.01 -1.63 7.27
N LEU A 121 24.05 -0.82 6.79
CA LEU A 121 23.14 -1.25 5.75
C LEU A 121 23.91 -1.49 4.45
N ARG A 122 23.90 -2.74 3.98
CA ARG A 122 24.50 -3.12 2.70
C ARG A 122 23.43 -3.16 1.61
N PRO A 123 23.75 -2.80 0.35
CA PRO A 123 22.78 -2.83 -0.75
C PRO A 123 22.06 -4.18 -0.89
N GLU A 124 22.75 -5.30 -0.69
CA GLU A 124 22.19 -6.65 -0.84
C GLU A 124 21.05 -6.92 0.16
N MET A 125 21.07 -6.26 1.33
CA MET A 125 19.99 -6.39 2.32
C MET A 125 18.70 -5.72 1.81
N ILE A 126 18.83 -4.57 1.15
CA ILE A 126 17.70 -3.86 0.55
C ILE A 126 17.17 -4.69 -0.62
N GLU A 127 18.05 -5.15 -1.50
CA GLU A 127 17.66 -5.96 -2.67
C GLU A 127 16.94 -7.25 -2.26
N ALA A 128 17.46 -7.97 -1.25
CA ALA A 128 16.82 -9.17 -0.73
C ALA A 128 15.39 -8.87 -0.22
N ALA A 129 15.20 -7.79 0.54
CA ALA A 129 13.88 -7.42 1.05
C ALA A 129 12.92 -6.99 -0.07
N VAL A 130 13.38 -6.20 -1.04
CA VAL A 130 12.55 -5.68 -2.13
C VAL A 130 12.14 -6.80 -3.10
N TYR A 131 13.05 -7.70 -3.46
CA TYR A 131 12.84 -8.74 -4.45
C TYR A 131 12.48 -10.11 -3.85
N THR A 132 11.95 -10.14 -2.63
CA THR A 132 11.40 -11.36 -2.02
C THR A 132 10.07 -11.74 -2.69
N PRO A 133 9.93 -12.95 -3.27
CA PRO A 133 8.66 -13.42 -3.81
C PRO A 133 7.66 -13.74 -2.70
N ILE A 134 6.39 -13.36 -2.90
CA ILE A 134 5.28 -13.71 -2.02
C ILE A 134 4.36 -14.67 -2.77
N ALA A 135 4.11 -15.85 -2.19
CA ALA A 135 3.39 -16.94 -2.84
C ALA A 135 3.94 -17.28 -4.24
N GLY A 136 5.26 -17.15 -4.43
CA GLY A 136 5.96 -17.42 -5.69
C GLY A 136 6.00 -16.24 -6.68
N GLU A 137 5.52 -15.05 -6.31
CA GLU A 137 5.45 -13.89 -7.20
C GLU A 137 6.19 -12.67 -6.65
N MET A 138 6.99 -12.02 -7.49
CA MET A 138 7.53 -10.70 -7.13
C MET A 138 6.41 -9.65 -7.10
N PHE A 139 6.65 -8.52 -6.44
CA PHE A 139 5.70 -7.41 -6.50
C PHE A 139 5.52 -6.90 -7.94
N SER A 140 6.58 -6.92 -8.76
CA SER A 140 6.55 -6.53 -10.17
C SER A 140 5.63 -7.43 -11.00
N ASP A 141 5.62 -8.74 -10.74
CA ASP A 141 4.69 -9.68 -11.40
C ASP A 141 3.24 -9.31 -11.08
N ARG A 142 2.96 -8.98 -9.81
CA ARG A 142 1.64 -8.54 -9.35
C ARG A 142 1.22 -7.19 -9.96
N VAL A 143 2.17 -6.28 -10.22
CA VAL A 143 1.92 -5.04 -10.98
C VAL A 143 1.43 -5.38 -12.39
N TRP A 144 2.12 -6.26 -13.11
CA TRP A 144 1.74 -6.65 -14.46
C TRP A 144 0.40 -7.37 -14.51
N LYS A 145 0.12 -8.28 -13.57
CA LYS A 145 -1.20 -8.91 -13.44
C LYS A 145 -2.32 -7.90 -13.24
N ASN A 146 -2.11 -6.84 -12.45
CA ASN A 146 -3.08 -5.77 -12.32
C ASN A 146 -3.28 -5.02 -13.65
N LYS A 147 -2.23 -4.81 -14.46
CA LYS A 147 -2.34 -4.18 -15.79
C LYS A 147 -3.07 -5.06 -16.80
N ASP A 148 -2.84 -6.36 -16.77
CA ASP A 148 -3.56 -7.32 -17.61
C ASP A 148 -5.05 -7.32 -17.27
N LYS A 149 -5.37 -7.35 -15.98
CA LYS A 149 -6.75 -7.28 -15.46
C LYS A 149 -7.46 -5.98 -15.86
N MET A 150 -6.78 -4.84 -15.70
CA MET A 150 -7.28 -3.54 -16.14
C MET A 150 -7.56 -3.54 -17.65
N THR A 151 -6.60 -4.02 -18.45
CA THR A 151 -6.74 -4.08 -19.92
C THR A 151 -7.91 -4.96 -20.33
N ALA A 152 -8.05 -6.14 -19.73
CA ALA A 152 -9.16 -7.05 -20.01
C ALA A 152 -10.53 -6.43 -19.68
N ARG A 153 -10.67 -5.78 -18.52
CA ARG A 153 -11.90 -5.09 -18.13
C ARG A 153 -12.24 -3.92 -19.05
N LEU A 154 -11.23 -3.14 -19.45
CA LEU A 154 -11.41 -2.03 -20.37
C LEU A 154 -11.84 -2.50 -21.76
N ARG A 155 -11.26 -3.60 -22.27
CA ARG A 155 -11.68 -4.24 -23.54
C ARG A 155 -13.14 -4.67 -23.48
N ASP A 156 -13.53 -5.38 -22.43
CA ASP A 156 -14.91 -5.82 -22.24
C ASP A 156 -15.89 -4.63 -22.14
N ILE A 157 -15.50 -3.52 -21.49
CA ILE A 157 -16.28 -2.28 -21.49
C ILE A 157 -16.45 -1.76 -22.92
N LEU A 158 -15.37 -1.67 -23.71
CA LEU A 158 -15.41 -1.17 -25.08
C LEU A 158 -16.29 -2.02 -25.99
N GLU A 159 -16.07 -3.34 -26.00
CA GLU A 159 -16.83 -4.29 -26.82
C GLU A 159 -18.33 -4.19 -26.53
N ARG A 160 -18.71 -4.24 -25.25
CA ARG A 160 -20.12 -4.14 -24.85
C ARG A 160 -20.73 -2.80 -25.25
N ASN A 161 -20.00 -1.69 -25.13
CA ASN A 161 -20.51 -0.37 -25.50
C ASN A 161 -20.67 -0.22 -27.03
N MET A 162 -19.70 -0.70 -27.80
CA MET A 162 -19.72 -0.64 -29.28
C MET A 162 -20.75 -1.58 -29.90
N LEU A 163 -21.08 -2.70 -29.25
CA LEU A 163 -22.15 -3.61 -29.70
C LEU A 163 -23.55 -3.06 -29.44
N THR A 164 -23.73 -2.35 -28.33
CA THR A 164 -25.05 -1.91 -27.85
C THR A 164 -25.41 -0.47 -28.23
N GLY A 165 -24.49 0.28 -28.84
CA GLY A 165 -24.72 1.68 -29.23
C GLY A 165 -24.90 2.62 -28.03
N LYS A 166 -24.22 2.34 -26.92
CA LYS A 166 -24.36 3.12 -25.68
C LYS A 166 -23.93 4.59 -25.88
N ASP A 167 -24.58 5.47 -25.12
CA ASP A 167 -24.23 6.89 -24.95
C ASP A 167 -22.72 7.06 -24.63
N PRO A 168 -21.98 7.85 -25.44
CA PRO A 168 -20.57 8.17 -25.20
C PRO A 168 -20.24 8.61 -23.77
N THR A 169 -21.14 9.36 -23.15
CA THR A 169 -21.02 9.86 -21.78
C THR A 169 -20.97 8.70 -20.78
N LYS A 170 -21.77 7.65 -21.03
CA LYS A 170 -21.77 6.44 -20.20
C LYS A 170 -20.47 5.66 -20.38
N LEU A 171 -19.97 5.53 -21.60
CA LEU A 171 -18.68 4.88 -21.87
C LEU A 171 -17.53 5.60 -21.13
N ALA A 172 -17.43 6.92 -21.27
CA ALA A 172 -16.40 7.72 -20.60
C ALA A 172 -16.45 7.56 -19.07
N ARG A 173 -17.65 7.46 -18.48
CA ARG A 173 -17.84 7.23 -17.05
C ARG A 173 -17.41 5.81 -16.62
N GLU A 174 -17.75 4.78 -17.39
CA GLU A 174 -17.34 3.41 -17.13
C GLU A 174 -15.81 3.26 -17.17
N LEU A 175 -15.14 3.86 -18.17
CA LEU A 175 -13.69 3.85 -18.27
C LEU A 175 -13.02 4.63 -17.14
N LYS A 176 -13.52 5.82 -16.80
CA LYS A 176 -13.04 6.58 -15.63
C LYS A 176 -13.11 5.76 -14.35
N LYS A 177 -14.20 5.01 -14.14
CA LYS A 177 -14.36 4.13 -12.98
C LYS A 177 -13.32 3.01 -12.98
N GLU A 178 -13.05 2.40 -14.13
CA GLU A 178 -12.07 1.32 -14.22
C GLU A 178 -10.64 1.83 -13.96
N PHE A 179 -10.24 2.96 -14.54
CA PHE A 179 -8.96 3.60 -14.22
C PHE A 179 -8.82 3.92 -12.72
N GLY A 180 -9.90 4.39 -12.08
CA GLY A 180 -9.93 4.63 -10.63
C GLY A 180 -9.78 3.34 -9.81
N THR A 181 -10.39 2.25 -10.28
CA THR A 181 -10.28 0.92 -9.64
C THR A 181 -8.86 0.39 -9.75
N SER A 182 -8.24 0.47 -10.93
CA SER A 182 -6.85 0.05 -11.15
C SER A 182 -5.86 0.89 -10.34
N ALA A 183 -6.04 2.21 -10.28
CA ALA A 183 -5.22 3.09 -9.44
C ALA A 183 -5.32 2.73 -7.95
N PHE A 184 -6.51 2.32 -7.48
CA PHE A 184 -6.72 1.85 -6.12
C PHE A 184 -6.06 0.48 -5.88
N GLU A 185 -6.19 -0.47 -6.80
CA GLU A 185 -5.54 -1.79 -6.74
C GLU A 185 -4.01 -1.64 -6.66
N SER A 186 -3.42 -0.76 -7.47
CA SER A 186 -1.99 -0.40 -7.44
C SER A 186 -1.57 0.27 -6.13
N THR A 187 -2.31 1.28 -5.67
CA THR A 187 -2.03 1.96 -4.40
C THR A 187 -1.96 0.95 -3.25
N ARG A 188 -2.92 0.04 -3.21
CA ARG A 188 -3.03 -1.00 -2.19
C ARG A 188 -1.85 -1.98 -2.24
N LEU A 189 -1.42 -2.38 -3.44
CA LEU A 189 -0.25 -3.25 -3.63
C LEU A 189 1.02 -2.59 -3.07
N VAL A 190 1.30 -1.35 -3.48
CA VAL A 190 2.51 -0.64 -3.01
C VAL A 190 2.47 -0.41 -1.50
N GLN A 191 1.32 -0.07 -0.94
CA GLN A 191 1.17 0.10 0.51
C GLN A 191 1.51 -1.18 1.28
N ASN A 192 1.05 -2.34 0.80
CA ASN A 192 1.37 -3.61 1.42
C ASN A 192 2.86 -3.92 1.35
N GLU A 193 3.48 -3.72 0.18
CA GLU A 193 4.92 -3.95 0.02
C GLU A 193 5.75 -3.03 0.90
N VAL A 194 5.36 -1.75 1.03
CA VAL A 194 6.01 -0.81 1.96
C VAL A 194 5.91 -1.31 3.39
N ALA A 195 4.73 -1.76 3.81
CA ALA A 195 4.51 -2.28 5.15
C ALA A 195 5.39 -3.53 5.41
N ARG A 196 5.49 -4.42 4.42
CA ARG A 196 6.35 -5.61 4.46
C ARG A 196 7.84 -5.25 4.58
N VAL A 197 8.38 -4.45 3.65
CA VAL A 197 9.83 -4.15 3.64
C VAL A 197 10.26 -3.34 4.86
N THR A 198 9.40 -2.44 5.35
CA THR A 198 9.72 -1.67 6.56
C THR A 198 9.75 -2.55 7.81
N ARG A 199 8.84 -3.53 7.93
CA ARG A 199 8.90 -4.50 9.05
C ARG A 199 10.13 -5.39 8.97
N GLN A 200 10.46 -5.90 7.80
CA GLN A 200 11.71 -6.65 7.62
C GLN A 200 12.95 -5.83 8.01
N ALA A 201 12.96 -4.52 7.74
CA ALA A 201 14.03 -3.63 8.17
C ALA A 201 14.09 -3.46 9.70
N ALA A 202 12.93 -3.31 10.36
CA ALA A 202 12.84 -3.17 11.81
C ALA A 202 13.21 -4.47 12.53
N ASP A 203 12.65 -5.60 12.11
CA ASP A 203 12.93 -6.95 12.64
C ASP A 203 14.43 -7.25 12.60
N ARG A 204 15.09 -6.89 11.49
CA ARG A 204 16.53 -7.09 11.35
C ARG A 204 17.36 -6.29 12.35
N ILE A 205 16.91 -5.10 12.74
CA ILE A 205 17.55 -4.33 13.80
C ILE A 205 17.28 -4.97 15.16
N TYR A 206 16.04 -5.38 15.43
CA TYR A 206 15.68 -6.04 16.67
C TYR A 206 16.54 -7.30 16.89
N GLU A 207 16.70 -8.13 15.86
CA GLU A 207 17.56 -9.33 15.86
C GLU A 207 19.05 -9.03 16.08
N GLN A 208 19.57 -7.92 15.56
CA GLN A 208 20.99 -7.57 15.69
C GLN A 208 21.33 -6.86 16.99
N SER A 209 20.33 -6.26 17.64
CA SER A 209 20.54 -5.30 18.72
C SER A 209 20.94 -5.94 20.05
N ASP A 210 20.67 -7.22 20.26
CA ASP A 210 20.82 -7.98 21.52
C ASP A 210 20.10 -7.38 22.76
N VAL A 211 19.39 -6.27 22.60
CA VAL A 211 18.68 -5.56 23.69
C VAL A 211 17.16 -5.76 23.67
N VAL A 212 16.62 -6.21 22.54
CA VAL A 212 15.19 -6.52 22.40
C VAL A 212 14.96 -7.96 22.83
N GLU A 213 14.14 -8.14 23.86
CA GLU A 213 13.82 -9.45 24.44
C GLU A 213 12.68 -10.11 23.67
N GLU A 214 11.64 -9.33 23.35
CA GLU A 214 10.44 -9.79 22.66
C GLU A 214 9.88 -8.70 21.74
N LEU A 215 9.05 -9.11 20.78
CA LEU A 215 8.23 -8.24 19.97
C LEU A 215 6.79 -8.37 20.43
N MET A 216 6.16 -7.26 20.81
CA MET A 216 4.75 -7.25 21.16
C MET A 216 3.93 -6.70 19.99
N PHE A 217 2.88 -7.43 19.58
CA PHE A 217 1.96 -6.96 18.55
C PHE A 217 1.10 -5.82 19.10
N ASP A 218 1.21 -4.64 18.50
CA ASP A 218 0.51 -3.42 18.86
C ASP A 218 -0.50 -3.04 17.78
N ALA A 219 -1.74 -3.48 17.98
CA ALA A 219 -2.84 -3.14 17.10
C ALA A 219 -3.24 -1.68 17.26
N THR A 220 -3.46 -0.97 16.14
CA THR A 220 -3.86 0.44 16.19
C THR A 220 -5.19 0.62 16.93
N LEU A 221 -5.32 1.64 17.78
CA LEU A 221 -6.61 2.00 18.41
C LEU A 221 -7.46 2.83 17.45
N ASP A 222 -8.32 2.18 16.68
CA ASP A 222 -9.29 2.84 15.81
C ASP A 222 -10.51 1.96 15.48
N ASN A 223 -11.54 2.58 14.90
CA ASN A 223 -12.79 1.90 14.56
C ASN A 223 -12.68 0.91 13.39
N LYS A 224 -11.55 0.91 12.66
CA LYS A 224 -11.29 0.04 11.49
C LYS A 224 -10.30 -1.08 11.83
N THR A 225 -9.85 -1.21 13.07
CA THR A 225 -8.97 -2.30 13.50
C THR A 225 -9.72 -3.62 13.33
N SER A 226 -9.18 -4.51 12.49
CA SER A 226 -9.79 -5.79 12.16
C SER A 226 -9.86 -6.73 13.35
N GLU A 227 -10.79 -7.68 13.34
CA GLU A 227 -10.88 -8.73 14.37
C GLU A 227 -9.57 -9.52 14.52
N ILE A 228 -8.88 -9.79 13.40
CA ILE A 228 -7.56 -10.44 13.41
C ILE A 228 -6.57 -9.62 14.24
N CYS A 229 -6.41 -8.33 13.94
CA CYS A 229 -5.52 -7.45 14.69
C CYS A 229 -5.93 -7.28 16.14
N GLN A 230 -7.24 -7.27 16.44
CA GLN A 230 -7.75 -7.23 17.81
C GLN A 230 -7.37 -8.48 18.60
N GLY A 231 -7.44 -9.67 17.99
CA GLY A 231 -7.07 -10.94 18.61
C GLY A 231 -5.57 -11.12 18.81
N LEU A 232 -4.75 -10.38 18.05
CA LEU A 232 -3.29 -10.39 18.18
C LEU A 232 -2.76 -9.32 19.15
N ASP A 233 -3.55 -8.29 19.49
CA ASP A 233 -3.09 -7.16 20.29
C ASP A 233 -2.57 -7.57 21.68
N GLY A 234 -1.34 -7.16 21.99
CA GLY A 234 -0.65 -7.49 23.24
C GLY A 234 0.07 -8.84 23.24
N ASN A 235 -0.10 -9.69 22.22
CA ASN A 235 0.64 -10.95 22.12
C ASN A 235 2.14 -10.67 21.92
N ARG A 236 2.97 -11.48 22.58
CA ARG A 236 4.43 -11.37 22.58
C ARG A 236 5.04 -12.53 21.80
N TYR A 237 6.11 -12.22 21.08
CA TYR A 237 6.81 -13.15 20.22
C TYR A 237 8.32 -13.03 20.45
N PRO A 238 9.06 -14.13 20.47
CA PRO A 238 10.51 -14.09 20.57
C PRO A 238 11.11 -13.41 19.33
N VAL A 239 12.19 -12.65 19.52
CA VAL A 239 12.96 -12.05 18.42
C VAL A 239 13.54 -13.17 17.54
N GLY A 240 13.37 -13.06 16.21
CA GLY A 240 13.79 -14.07 15.24
C GLY A 240 12.99 -15.39 15.28
N GLY A 241 11.94 -15.49 16.09
CA GLY A 241 11.04 -16.64 16.12
C GLY A 241 9.75 -16.45 15.32
N ASP A 242 8.88 -17.45 15.39
CA ASP A 242 7.61 -17.47 14.65
C ASP A 242 6.63 -16.41 15.17
N LYS A 243 6.08 -15.61 14.25
CA LYS A 243 5.11 -14.55 14.52
C LYS A 243 4.30 -14.24 13.26
N PRO A 244 3.04 -13.77 13.39
CA PRO A 244 2.24 -13.35 12.24
C PRO A 244 2.94 -12.31 11.36
N GLU A 245 3.02 -12.56 10.06
CA GLU A 245 3.56 -11.58 9.12
C GLU A 245 2.54 -10.47 8.84
N ILE A 246 2.97 -9.21 8.91
CA ILE A 246 2.10 -8.07 8.60
C ILE A 246 2.58 -7.45 7.28
N PRO A 247 1.74 -7.33 6.23
CA PRO A 247 0.28 -7.52 6.24
C PRO A 247 -0.21 -8.93 5.89
N ASP A 248 0.67 -9.87 5.57
CA ASP A 248 0.33 -11.10 4.85
C ASP A 248 -0.57 -12.07 5.66
N ASP A 249 -0.29 -12.27 6.95
CA ASP A 249 -1.12 -13.07 7.87
C ASP A 249 -2.20 -12.25 8.58
N THR A 250 -2.25 -10.94 8.34
CA THR A 250 -3.23 -10.04 8.95
C THR A 250 -4.24 -9.59 7.91
N HIS A 251 -4.01 -8.41 7.32
CA HIS A 251 -4.82 -7.91 6.24
C HIS A 251 -4.11 -6.81 5.47
N VAL A 252 -4.59 -6.62 4.25
CA VAL A 252 -4.17 -5.53 3.40
C VAL A 252 -4.42 -4.17 4.05
N SER A 253 -3.47 -3.24 3.88
CA SER A 253 -3.46 -1.92 4.53
C SER A 253 -3.50 -1.99 6.07
N CYS A 254 -2.94 -3.05 6.66
CA CYS A 254 -2.80 -3.16 8.11
C CYS A 254 -1.92 -2.05 8.69
N ARG A 255 -2.47 -1.35 9.69
CA ARG A 255 -1.81 -0.26 10.42
C ARG A 255 -1.22 -0.71 11.75
N SER A 256 -1.55 -1.92 12.22
CA SER A 256 -0.93 -2.56 13.39
C SER A 256 0.56 -2.80 13.14
N ASP A 257 1.36 -2.90 14.18
CA ASP A 257 2.79 -3.19 14.03
C ASP A 257 3.36 -3.90 15.24
N TYR A 258 4.63 -4.29 15.18
CA TYR A 258 5.37 -4.77 16.34
C TYR A 258 6.08 -3.62 17.04
N ILE A 259 6.06 -3.62 18.37
CA ILE A 259 6.90 -2.76 19.19
C ILE A 259 7.92 -3.61 19.96
N PRO A 260 9.17 -3.14 20.09
CA PRO A 260 10.20 -3.90 20.78
C PRO A 260 9.99 -3.80 22.28
N VAL A 261 9.97 -4.94 22.97
CA VAL A 261 10.05 -5.01 24.44
C VAL A 261 11.52 -5.21 24.81
N VAL A 262 12.02 -4.37 25.72
CA VAL A 262 13.39 -4.40 26.19
C VAL A 262 13.41 -4.48 27.72
N ALA A 263 14.55 -4.90 28.29
CA ALA A 263 14.72 -5.02 29.74
C ALA A 263 14.26 -3.75 30.48
N GLY A 264 13.31 -3.92 31.41
CA GLY A 264 12.83 -2.84 32.28
C GLY A 264 11.92 -1.81 31.60
N TRP A 265 11.50 -2.04 30.35
CA TRP A 265 10.56 -1.17 29.67
C TRP A 265 9.38 -1.94 29.06
N GLU A 266 8.18 -1.43 29.33
CA GLU A 266 6.95 -1.85 28.69
C GLU A 266 6.17 -0.63 28.18
N PRO A 267 5.33 -0.79 27.14
CA PRO A 267 4.52 0.29 26.63
C PRO A 267 3.49 0.76 27.67
N SER A 268 3.65 2.00 28.13
CA SER A 268 2.75 2.62 29.11
C SER A 268 1.70 3.56 28.50
N ARG A 269 1.85 3.92 27.22
CA ARG A 269 0.98 4.86 26.50
C ARG A 269 0.71 4.36 25.09
N LYS A 270 -0.49 4.63 24.58
CA LYS A 270 -0.92 4.30 23.22
C LYS A 270 -1.64 5.49 22.57
N TYR A 271 -1.58 5.60 21.24
CA TYR A 271 -2.29 6.68 20.54
C TYR A 271 -3.69 6.23 20.15
N ASP A 272 -4.68 7.00 20.58
CA ASP A 272 -6.08 6.83 20.22
C ASP A 272 -6.36 7.63 18.95
N ASN A 273 -6.54 6.95 17.81
CA ASN A 273 -6.76 7.62 16.53
C ASN A 273 -8.14 8.26 16.41
N GLU A 274 -9.13 7.80 17.20
CA GLU A 274 -10.47 8.38 17.22
C GLU A 274 -10.50 9.68 18.04
N ALA A 275 -9.91 9.68 19.23
CA ALA A 275 -9.80 10.88 20.07
C ALA A 275 -8.61 11.78 19.72
N LYS A 276 -7.73 11.33 18.81
CA LYS A 276 -6.52 12.01 18.35
C LYS A 276 -5.57 12.42 19.48
N LYS A 277 -5.50 11.64 20.57
CA LYS A 277 -4.68 11.93 21.76
C LYS A 277 -3.97 10.69 22.27
N GLU A 278 -2.93 10.89 23.06
CA GLU A 278 -2.32 9.79 23.81
C GLU A 278 -3.13 9.48 25.05
N ILE A 279 -3.27 8.18 25.31
CA ILE A 279 -3.92 7.63 26.49
C ILE A 279 -2.97 6.63 27.16
N ASP A 280 -3.33 6.20 28.36
CA ASP A 280 -2.64 5.08 29.01
C ASP A 280 -2.82 3.81 28.18
N TYR A 281 -1.80 2.97 28.18
CA TYR A 281 -1.80 1.76 27.38
C TYR A 281 -3.01 0.88 27.72
N THR A 282 -3.68 0.39 26.68
CA THR A 282 -4.86 -0.46 26.79
C THR A 282 -4.93 -1.35 25.56
N SER A 283 -5.50 -2.55 25.71
CA SER A 283 -5.78 -3.41 24.56
C SER A 283 -6.88 -2.80 23.69
N VAL A 284 -6.90 -3.11 22.40
CA VAL A 284 -8.00 -2.69 21.52
C VAL A 284 -9.35 -3.18 22.05
N ARG A 285 -9.41 -4.39 22.62
CA ARG A 285 -10.65 -4.94 23.19
C ARG A 285 -11.18 -4.07 24.33
N THR A 286 -10.34 -3.81 25.34
CA THR A 286 -10.70 -2.95 26.48
C THR A 286 -11.03 -1.53 26.03
N TRP A 287 -10.28 -1.00 25.06
CA TRP A 287 -10.54 0.31 24.47
C TRP A 287 -11.90 0.39 23.77
N ARG A 288 -12.29 -0.63 22.98
CA ARG A 288 -13.61 -0.71 22.33
C ARG A 288 -14.74 -0.84 23.34
N GLU A 289 -14.59 -1.71 24.34
CA GLU A 289 -15.54 -1.89 25.44
C GLU A 289 -15.80 -0.56 26.17
N SER A 290 -14.74 0.19 26.49
CA SER A 290 -14.84 1.50 27.16
C SER A 290 -15.62 2.56 26.36
N ARG A 291 -15.83 2.33 25.05
CA ARG A 291 -16.49 3.23 24.11
C ARG A 291 -17.87 2.73 23.68
N GLY A 292 -18.33 1.61 24.22
CA GLY A 292 -19.59 0.98 23.78
C GLY A 292 -19.56 0.50 22.33
N LEU A 293 -18.36 0.30 21.77
CA LEU A 293 -18.17 -0.30 20.47
C LEU A 293 -18.13 -1.81 20.71
N ALA A 294 -19.11 -2.55 20.21
CA ALA A 294 -19.14 -4.01 20.38
C ALA A 294 -17.84 -4.65 19.87
N SER A 295 -17.44 -5.72 20.55
CA SER A 295 -16.33 -6.62 20.20
C SER A 295 -16.47 -7.12 18.77
#